data_AF-S7WRW8-F1
#
_entry.id   AF-S7WRW8-F1
#
_cell.length_a   1.000
_cell.length_b   1.000
_cell.length_c   1.000
_cell.angle_alpha   90.00
_cell.angle_beta   90.00
_cell.angle_gamma   90.00
#
_symmetry.space_group_name_H-M   'P 1'
#
loop_
_entity.id
_entity.type
_entity.pdbx_description
1 polymer ?
#
loop_
_entity_poly.entity_id
_entity_poly.type
_entity_poly.pdbx_seq_one_letter_code
_entity_poly.pdbx_strand_id
1 'polypeptide(L)'
;MQKGFTLIELMIVVAIIGVLAAVAIPAYREYVSVSYGAAAMKVVSGQTVNLQMCVLDAGVCSIINSTVSSTTGLSSQPSPVVTNAPATLTFDNSVCQVTVSVDINGGLIYSANTSNAAKATVQQCKKGAGLS
;
A
#
# COMPACT_ATOMS: atom_id res chain seq x y z
N MET A 1 47.44 -22.05 -22.62
CA MET A 1 47.65 -20.65 -22.18
C MET A 1 46.31 -19.93 -22.22
N GLN A 2 45.67 -19.74 -21.08
CA GLN A 2 44.37 -19.06 -20.99
C GLN A 2 44.61 -17.55 -21.04
N LYS A 3 44.08 -16.86 -22.06
CA LYS A 3 44.09 -15.39 -22.12
C LYS A 3 43.25 -14.88 -20.94
N GLY A 4 43.91 -14.24 -19.97
CA GLY A 4 43.23 -13.54 -18.89
C GLY A 4 42.53 -12.27 -19.40
N PHE A 5 41.44 -11.89 -18.74
CA PHE A 5 40.74 -10.62 -18.96
C PHE A 5 41.70 -9.44 -18.79
N THR A 6 41.61 -8.42 -19.65
CA THR A 6 42.45 -7.22 -19.52
C THR A 6 41.87 -6.27 -18.47
N LEU A 7 42.75 -5.55 -17.75
CA LEU A 7 42.31 -4.52 -16.80
C LEU A 7 41.50 -3.40 -17.49
N ILE A 8 41.80 -3.13 -18.77
CA ILE A 8 41.10 -2.12 -19.55
C ILE A 8 39.67 -2.56 -19.91
N GLU A 9 39.46 -3.84 -20.24
CA GLU A 9 38.10 -4.38 -20.44
C GLU A 9 37.27 -4.27 -19.16
N LEU A 10 37.86 -4.60 -18.01
CA LEU A 10 37.16 -4.54 -16.74
C LEU A 10 36.80 -3.10 -16.35
N MET A 11 37.69 -2.14 -16.58
CA MET A 11 37.42 -0.73 -16.32
C MET A 11 36.28 -0.15 -17.17
N ILE A 12 36.22 -0.50 -18.47
CA ILE A 12 35.14 -0.03 -19.35
C ILE A 12 33.79 -0.60 -18.90
N VAL A 13 33.75 -1.88 -18.52
CA VAL A 13 32.52 -2.51 -18.01
C VAL A 13 32.03 -1.81 -16.74
N VAL A 14 32.93 -1.51 -15.80
CA VAL A 14 32.58 -0.80 -14.55
C VAL A 14 32.04 0.60 -14.86
N ALA A 15 32.63 1.33 -15.81
CA ALA A 15 32.16 2.65 -16.21
C ALA A 15 30.73 2.61 -16.77
N ILE A 16 30.42 1.63 -17.63
CA ILE A 16 29.07 1.48 -18.20
C ILE A 16 28.05 1.10 -17.11
N ILE A 17 28.38 0.15 -16.23
CA ILE A 17 27.52 -0.24 -15.11
C ILE A 17 27.27 0.95 -14.18
N GLY A 18 28.28 1.80 -13.93
CA GLY A 18 28.15 2.99 -13.11
C GLY A 18 27.09 3.97 -13.63
N VAL A 19 27.07 4.24 -14.94
CA VAL A 19 26.05 5.12 -15.56
C VAL A 19 24.65 4.51 -15.49
N LEU A 20 24.53 3.21 -15.81
CA LEU A 20 23.24 2.53 -15.76
C LEU A 20 22.68 2.51 -14.33
N ALA A 21 23.52 2.24 -13.33
CA ALA A 21 23.13 2.18 -11.92
C ALA A 21 22.63 3.55 -11.41
N ALA A 22 23.24 4.65 -11.85
CA ALA A 22 22.85 6.00 -11.44
C ALA A 22 21.41 6.35 -11.82
N VAL A 23 20.90 5.82 -12.94
CA VAL A 23 19.52 6.03 -13.40
C VAL A 23 18.58 4.91 -12.90
N ALA A 24 19.03 3.66 -12.94
CA ALA A 24 18.20 2.51 -12.61
C ALA A 24 17.85 2.42 -11.12
N ILE A 25 18.79 2.74 -10.22
CA ILE A 25 18.57 2.66 -8.77
C ILE A 25 17.46 3.61 -8.30
N PRO A 26 17.48 4.93 -8.60
CA PRO A 26 16.40 5.82 -8.16
C PRO A 26 15.05 5.44 -8.77
N ALA A 27 15.02 5.05 -10.05
CA ALA A 27 13.79 4.60 -10.70
C ALA A 27 13.20 3.34 -10.06
N TYR A 28 14.04 2.34 -9.75
CA TYR A 28 13.62 1.12 -9.07
C TYR A 28 13.11 1.40 -7.65
N ARG A 29 13.80 2.27 -6.90
CA ARG A 29 13.36 2.68 -5.55
C ARG A 29 12.00 3.36 -5.57
N GLU A 30 11.75 4.23 -6.56
CA GLU A 30 10.43 4.85 -6.76
C GLU A 30 9.37 3.78 -7.03
N TYR A 31 9.62 2.86 -7.97
CA TYR A 31 8.68 1.78 -8.29
C TYR A 31 8.32 0.94 -7.05
N VAL A 32 9.31 0.54 -6.26
CA VAL A 32 9.09 -0.21 -5.02
C VAL A 32 8.29 0.62 -4.02
N SER A 33 8.59 1.91 -3.85
CA SER A 33 7.86 2.79 -2.92
C SER A 33 6.36 2.91 -3.27
N VAL A 34 6.03 3.02 -4.55
CA VAL A 34 4.65 3.11 -5.07
C VAL A 34 3.94 1.76 -4.93
N SER A 35 4.65 0.63 -5.09
CA SER A 35 4.06 -0.70 -4.95
C SER A 35 3.44 -0.98 -3.57
N TYR A 36 3.97 -0.37 -2.50
CA TYR A 36 3.41 -0.49 -1.16
C TYR A 36 2.00 0.09 -1.05
N GLY A 37 1.75 1.24 -1.69
CA GLY A 37 0.42 1.86 -1.73
C GLY A 37 -0.59 0.99 -2.49
N ALA A 38 -0.18 0.40 -3.61
CA ALA A 38 -1.01 -0.49 -4.42
C ALA A 38 -1.38 -1.77 -3.65
N ALA A 39 -0.41 -2.37 -2.96
CA ALA A 39 -0.63 -3.55 -2.13
C ALA A 39 -1.61 -3.26 -0.98
N ALA A 40 -1.49 -2.09 -0.34
CA ALA A 40 -2.41 -1.70 0.73
C ALA A 40 -3.82 -1.44 0.21
N MET A 41 -3.97 -0.74 -0.91
CA MET A 41 -5.26 -0.50 -1.55
C MET A 41 -5.95 -1.79 -1.97
N LYS A 42 -5.22 -2.82 -2.42
CA LYS A 42 -5.78 -4.13 -2.77
C LYS A 42 -6.53 -4.79 -1.61
N VAL A 43 -6.01 -4.68 -0.39
CA VAL A 43 -6.66 -5.24 0.81
C VAL A 43 -7.91 -4.44 1.15
N VAL A 44 -7.80 -3.11 1.17
CA VAL A 44 -8.89 -2.20 1.55
C VAL A 44 -10.05 -2.23 0.56
N SER A 45 -9.77 -2.17 -0.73
CA SER A 45 -10.79 -2.26 -1.80
C SER A 45 -11.53 -3.59 -1.77
N GLY A 46 -10.84 -4.69 -1.43
CA GLY A 46 -11.45 -6.01 -1.27
C GLY A 46 -12.46 -6.11 -0.11
N GLN A 47 -12.37 -5.24 0.89
CA GLN A 47 -13.27 -5.22 2.05
C GLN A 47 -14.26 -4.05 2.05
N THR A 48 -14.12 -3.11 1.11
CA THR A 48 -14.97 -1.91 1.04
C THR A 48 -16.44 -2.28 0.94
N VAL A 49 -16.81 -3.27 0.11
CA VAL A 49 -18.21 -3.65 -0.08
C VAL A 49 -18.80 -4.25 1.20
N ASN A 50 -18.04 -5.09 1.92
CA ASN A 50 -18.47 -5.66 3.21
C ASN A 50 -18.63 -4.59 4.29
N LEU A 51 -17.72 -3.61 4.31
CA LEU A 51 -17.80 -2.47 5.22
C LEU A 51 -19.02 -1.60 4.90
N GLN A 52 -19.25 -1.28 3.63
CA GLN A 52 -20.38 -0.46 3.19
C GLN A 52 -21.72 -1.16 3.48
N MET A 53 -21.81 -2.44 3.16
CA MET A 53 -23.00 -3.23 3.48
C MET A 53 -23.23 -3.31 4.99
N CYS A 54 -22.20 -3.44 5.83
CA CYS A 54 -22.37 -3.43 7.29
C CYS A 54 -22.90 -2.09 7.81
N VAL A 55 -22.43 -0.96 7.26
CA VAL A 55 -22.90 0.36 7.68
C VAL A 55 -24.36 0.59 7.28
N LEU A 56 -24.76 0.11 6.11
CA LEU A 56 -26.12 0.27 5.56
C LEU A 56 -27.13 -0.79 6.06
N ASP A 57 -26.68 -2.01 6.35
CA ASP A 57 -27.50 -3.15 6.75
C ASP A 57 -26.79 -4.09 7.73
N ALA A 58 -27.55 -4.70 8.65
CA ALA A 58 -27.00 -5.48 9.76
C ALA A 58 -26.37 -6.83 9.39
N GLY A 59 -26.70 -7.37 8.22
CA GLY A 59 -26.42 -8.77 7.91
C GLY A 59 -24.94 -9.16 7.87
N VAL A 60 -24.02 -8.22 7.65
CA VAL A 60 -22.62 -8.53 7.31
C VAL A 60 -21.57 -7.97 8.28
N CYS A 61 -21.98 -7.34 9.37
CA CYS A 61 -21.04 -6.78 10.34
C CYS A 61 -20.17 -7.84 11.03
N SER A 62 -20.65 -9.07 11.18
CA SER A 62 -19.82 -10.17 11.70
C SER A 62 -18.66 -10.55 10.76
N ILE A 63 -18.88 -10.48 9.44
CA ILE A 63 -17.87 -10.80 8.42
C ILE A 63 -16.74 -9.78 8.47
N ILE A 64 -17.06 -8.48 8.49
CA ILE A 64 -16.02 -7.45 8.52
C ILE A 64 -15.23 -7.50 9.85
N ASN A 65 -15.90 -7.67 10.98
CA ASN A 65 -15.25 -7.75 12.29
C ASN A 65 -14.36 -8.99 12.45
N SER A 66 -14.76 -10.14 11.90
CA SER A 66 -13.91 -11.34 11.87
C SER A 66 -12.73 -11.18 10.92
N THR A 67 -12.92 -10.51 9.77
CA THR A 67 -11.84 -10.21 8.83
C THR A 67 -10.80 -9.27 9.43
N VAL A 68 -11.24 -8.20 10.11
CA VAL A 68 -10.36 -7.27 10.84
C VAL A 68 -9.58 -7.99 11.93
N SER A 69 -10.21 -8.93 12.65
CA SER A 69 -9.55 -9.69 13.71
C SER A 69 -8.55 -10.74 13.20
N SER A 70 -8.69 -11.20 11.96
CA SER A 70 -7.87 -12.29 11.37
C SER A 70 -6.82 -11.80 10.37
N THR A 71 -6.92 -10.55 9.91
CA THR A 71 -5.99 -9.97 8.92
C THR A 71 -4.99 -9.06 9.63
N THR A 72 -3.71 -9.45 9.63
CA THR A 72 -2.65 -8.62 10.21
C THR A 72 -2.51 -7.30 9.46
N GLY A 73 -2.33 -6.21 10.22
CA GLY A 73 -2.23 -4.86 9.65
C GLY A 73 -3.57 -4.23 9.25
N LEU A 74 -4.69 -4.97 9.32
CA LEU A 74 -6.03 -4.41 9.13
C LEU A 74 -6.63 -3.98 10.47
N SER A 75 -7.21 -2.79 10.51
CA SER A 75 -7.92 -2.27 11.68
C SER A 75 -9.18 -1.54 11.25
N SER A 76 -10.13 -1.37 12.17
CA SER A 76 -11.33 -0.59 11.95
C SER A 76 -11.59 0.36 13.12
N GLN A 77 -12.27 1.47 12.84
CA GLN A 77 -12.81 2.35 13.86
C GLN A 77 -14.26 2.74 13.51
N PRO A 78 -15.24 2.45 14.37
CA PRO A 78 -15.12 1.74 15.65
C PRO A 78 -14.74 0.26 15.48
N SER A 79 -14.30 -0.36 16.58
CA SER A 79 -14.05 -1.80 16.69
C SER A 79 -14.83 -2.32 17.90
N PRO A 80 -15.88 -3.14 17.72
CA PRO A 80 -16.37 -3.66 16.44
C PRO A 80 -17.04 -2.58 15.56
N VAL A 81 -17.03 -2.79 14.25
CA VAL A 81 -17.88 -2.09 13.29
C VAL A 81 -19.33 -2.49 13.54
N VAL A 82 -20.22 -1.50 13.58
CA VAL A 82 -21.66 -1.68 13.81
C VAL A 82 -22.46 -1.02 12.71
N THR A 83 -23.72 -1.40 12.61
CA THR A 83 -24.67 -0.81 11.68
C THR A 83 -24.98 0.64 11.98
N ASN A 84 -25.39 1.36 10.93
CA ASN A 84 -25.99 2.69 11.04
C ASN A 84 -25.09 3.71 11.76
N ALA A 85 -23.77 3.47 11.71
CA ALA A 85 -22.72 4.32 12.27
C ALA A 85 -21.58 4.46 11.26
N PRO A 86 -20.92 5.62 11.17
CA PRO A 86 -19.78 5.77 10.29
C PRO A 86 -18.66 4.82 10.73
N ALA A 87 -17.96 4.25 9.75
CA ALA A 87 -16.90 3.29 10.00
C ALA A 87 -15.70 3.57 9.11
N THR A 88 -14.51 3.42 9.67
CA THR A 88 -13.25 3.48 8.93
C THR A 88 -12.56 2.13 8.99
N LEU A 89 -11.85 1.80 7.92
CA LEU A 89 -11.08 0.58 7.80
C LEU A 89 -9.74 0.93 7.20
N THR A 90 -8.70 0.55 7.91
CA THR A 90 -7.33 1.00 7.68
C THR A 90 -6.44 -0.22 7.55
N PHE A 91 -5.71 -0.32 6.45
CA PHE A 91 -4.67 -1.32 6.28
C PHE A 91 -3.29 -0.66 6.29
N ASP A 92 -2.40 -1.19 7.11
CA ASP A 92 -1.03 -0.75 7.27
C ASP A 92 -0.07 -1.92 7.03
N ASN A 93 0.74 -1.83 5.96
CA ASN A 93 1.78 -2.82 5.66
C ASN A 93 3.16 -2.45 6.25
N SER A 94 3.18 -1.63 7.31
CA SER A 94 4.36 -1.04 7.95
C SER A 94 5.15 -0.05 7.08
N VAL A 95 4.63 0.32 5.90
CA VAL A 95 5.23 1.32 5.01
C VAL A 95 4.19 2.34 4.57
N CYS A 96 3.13 1.89 3.91
CA CYS A 96 2.01 2.71 3.50
C CYS A 96 0.76 2.26 4.25
N GLN A 97 -0.03 3.25 4.64
CA GLN A 97 -1.34 3.06 5.24
C GLN A 97 -2.41 3.53 4.26
N VAL A 98 -3.41 2.69 3.97
CA VAL A 98 -4.58 3.08 3.17
C VAL A 98 -5.82 2.95 4.05
N THR A 99 -6.62 4.01 4.08
CA THR A 99 -7.85 4.07 4.88
C THR A 99 -9.04 4.31 3.96
N VAL A 100 -10.11 3.53 4.12
CA VAL A 100 -11.44 3.84 3.60
C VAL A 100 -12.33 4.24 4.76
N SER A 101 -13.09 5.30 4.59
CA SER A 101 -14.14 5.73 5.51
C SER A 101 -15.49 5.62 4.80
N VAL A 102 -16.47 5.09 5.51
CA VAL A 102 -17.85 4.96 5.04
C VAL A 102 -18.73 5.80 5.95
N ASP A 103 -19.51 6.70 5.38
CA ASP A 103 -20.54 7.43 6.12
C ASP A 103 -21.85 6.64 6.21
N ILE A 104 -22.78 7.10 7.03
CA ILE A 104 -24.05 6.39 7.27
C ILE A 104 -24.96 6.27 6.02
N ASN A 105 -24.70 7.04 4.98
CA ASN A 105 -25.39 6.96 3.68
C ASN A 105 -24.62 6.09 2.68
N GLY A 106 -23.52 5.45 3.10
CA GLY A 106 -22.70 4.57 2.27
C GLY A 106 -21.73 5.29 1.34
N GLY A 107 -21.52 6.60 1.48
CA GLY A 107 -20.47 7.30 0.74
C GLY A 107 -19.09 6.88 1.21
N LEU A 108 -18.15 6.82 0.26
CA LEU A 108 -16.80 6.30 0.47
C LEU A 108 -15.78 7.41 0.34
N ILE A 109 -14.87 7.49 1.31
CA ILE A 109 -13.72 8.41 1.27
C ILE A 109 -12.45 7.58 1.45
N TYR A 110 -11.57 7.64 0.46
CA TYR A 110 -10.27 6.99 0.53
C TYR A 110 -9.17 7.99 0.87
N SER A 111 -8.23 7.56 1.69
CA SER A 111 -6.99 8.29 1.93
C SER A 111 -5.81 7.33 2.01
N ALA A 112 -4.61 7.84 1.75
CA ALA A 112 -3.36 7.12 1.96
C ALA A 112 -2.36 8.00 2.72
N ASN A 113 -1.62 7.37 3.62
CA ASN A 113 -0.56 7.96 4.43
C ASN A 113 0.67 7.05 4.44
N THR A 114 1.76 7.50 5.05
CA THR A 114 2.97 6.72 5.27
C THR A 114 3.12 6.36 6.74
N SER A 115 3.41 5.09 7.01
CA SER A 115 3.82 4.59 8.33
C SER A 115 5.35 4.51 8.43
N ASN A 116 6.07 4.65 7.31
CA ASN A 116 7.52 4.70 7.28
C ASN A 116 8.04 5.61 6.15
N ALA A 117 8.25 6.88 6.50
CA ALA A 117 8.74 7.91 5.60
C ALA A 117 10.15 7.63 5.03
N ALA A 118 10.95 6.75 5.65
CA ALA A 118 12.25 6.35 5.12
C ALA A 118 12.14 5.38 3.92
N LYS A 119 10.98 4.72 3.76
CA LYS A 119 10.72 3.74 2.68
C LYS A 119 9.77 4.27 1.61
N ALA A 120 8.75 5.05 2.00
CA ALA A 120 7.84 5.69 1.06
C ALA A 120 7.29 7.00 1.64
N THR A 121 7.16 8.02 0.79
CA THR A 121 6.48 9.27 1.10
C THR A 121 4.97 9.12 1.00
N VAL A 122 4.23 10.05 1.62
CA VAL A 122 2.76 10.11 1.50
C VAL A 122 2.32 10.16 0.03
N GLN A 123 3.04 10.91 -0.81
CA GLN A 123 2.69 11.05 -2.23
C GLN A 123 2.93 9.76 -3.02
N GLN A 124 3.99 9.02 -2.71
CA GLN A 124 4.25 7.70 -3.30
C GLN A 124 3.16 6.69 -2.89
N CYS A 125 2.76 6.68 -1.61
CA CYS A 125 1.66 5.86 -1.13
C CYS A 125 0.32 6.23 -1.81
N LYS A 126 0.02 7.52 -1.97
CA LYS A 126 -1.18 8.01 -2.68
C LYS A 126 -1.18 7.62 -4.16
N LYS A 127 -0.08 7.83 -4.87
CA LYS A 127 0.08 7.38 -6.26
C LYS A 127 -0.12 5.87 -6.40
N GLY A 128 0.50 5.10 -5.51
CA GLY A 128 0.38 3.64 -5.49
C GLY A 128 -1.04 3.16 -5.23
N ALA A 129 -1.75 3.86 -4.34
CA ALA A 129 -3.14 3.61 -4.03
C ALA A 129 -4.12 4.10 -5.11
N GLY A 130 -3.66 4.80 -6.16
CA GLY A 130 -4.52 5.37 -7.19
C GLY A 130 -5.35 6.59 -6.73
N LEU A 131 -4.87 7.31 -5.71
CA LEU A 131 -5.54 8.46 -5.08
C LEU A 131 -4.91 9.82 -5.44
N SER A 132 -4.00 9.84 -6.42
CA SER A 132 -3.23 11.02 -6.84
C SER A 132 -3.83 11.74 -8.04
#